data_AF-A0A521XWI2-F1
#
_entry.id   AF-A0A521XWI2-F1
#
_cell.length_a   1.000
_cell.length_b   1.000
_cell.length_c   1.000
_cell.angle_alpha   90.00
_cell.angle_beta   90.00
_cell.angle_gamma   90.00
#
_symmetry.space_group_name_H-M   'P 1'
#
loop_
_entity.id
_entity.type
_entity.pdbx_description
1 polymer ?
#
loop_
_entity_poly.entity_id
_entity_poly.type
_entity_poly.pdbx_seq_one_letter_code
_entity_poly.pdbx_strand_id
1 'polypeptide(L)'
;MYTENGLLVDLPDIEETVRTADVFAVSFRLFPERLLIDTRHDGREIPMVAIVDPVTSVQERFFWLGQHRPSLGMPKNFMFFYWPHSIGYLGESGVWAKIIDRVTGSGFSGAGETCEEALRDLVAREHKATLEAIHGAQYQTLWSAREA
;
A
#
# COMPACT_ATOMS: atom_id res chain seq x y z
N MET A 1 7.25 -14.69 -7.87
CA MET A 1 7.43 -16.13 -8.17
C MET A 1 6.91 -16.91 -6.96
N TYR A 2 5.99 -17.86 -7.12
CA TYR A 2 5.50 -18.65 -5.99
C TYR A 2 6.52 -19.76 -5.68
N THR A 3 6.93 -19.88 -4.42
CA THR A 3 7.74 -21.01 -3.94
C THR A 3 6.88 -21.91 -3.07
N GLU A 4 7.36 -23.13 -2.79
CA GLU A 4 6.68 -24.12 -1.92
C GLU A 4 6.33 -23.57 -0.51
N ASN A 5 6.94 -22.45 -0.10
CA ASN A 5 6.74 -21.79 1.21
C ASN A 5 5.97 -20.45 1.14
N GLY A 6 5.42 -20.07 -0.01
CA GLY A 6 4.60 -18.86 -0.19
C GLY A 6 5.08 -17.91 -1.30
N LEU A 7 4.44 -16.74 -1.36
CA LEU A 7 4.81 -15.63 -2.26
C LEU A 7 6.17 -15.07 -1.82
N LEU A 8 7.21 -15.32 -2.61
CA LEU A 8 8.51 -14.69 -2.39
C LEU A 8 8.41 -13.24 -2.88
N VAL A 9 8.56 -12.30 -1.94
CA VAL A 9 8.73 -10.88 -2.27
C VAL A 9 10.19 -10.65 -2.63
N ASP A 10 10.42 -10.11 -3.81
CA ASP A 10 11.76 -9.66 -4.22
C ASP A 10 11.92 -8.21 -3.73
N LEU A 11 12.63 -8.05 -2.62
CA LEU A 11 12.87 -6.73 -2.04
C LEU A 11 13.59 -5.80 -3.04
N PRO A 12 14.68 -6.22 -3.71
CA PRO A 12 15.28 -5.43 -4.79
C PRO A 12 14.28 -4.91 -5.84
N ASP A 13 13.36 -5.74 -6.34
CA ASP A 13 12.35 -5.31 -7.32
C ASP A 13 11.34 -4.29 -6.73
N ILE A 14 10.99 -4.43 -5.45
CA ILE A 14 10.13 -3.47 -4.75
C ILE A 14 10.87 -2.15 -4.58
N GLU A 15 12.13 -2.17 -4.21
CA GLU A 15 12.96 -0.98 -4.07
C GLU A 15 13.15 -0.26 -5.42
N GLU A 16 13.30 -1.01 -6.51
CA GLU A 16 13.28 -0.48 -7.88
C GLU A 16 11.98 0.24 -8.18
N THR A 17 10.85 -0.39 -7.82
CA THR A 17 9.51 0.16 -8.01
C THR A 17 9.35 1.46 -7.24
N VAL A 18 9.70 1.48 -5.94
CA VAL A 18 9.62 2.69 -5.11
C VAL A 18 10.48 3.83 -5.69
N ARG A 19 11.62 3.50 -6.28
CA ARG A 19 12.55 4.48 -6.84
C ARG A 19 12.09 5.06 -8.19
N THR A 20 11.45 4.25 -9.03
CA THR A 20 11.24 4.58 -10.45
C THR A 20 9.78 4.82 -10.85
N ALA A 21 8.82 4.36 -10.05
CA ALA A 21 7.41 4.56 -10.35
C ALA A 21 7.02 6.02 -10.13
N ASP A 22 6.19 6.53 -11.05
CA ASP A 22 5.49 7.80 -10.84
C ASP A 22 4.41 7.59 -9.78
N VAL A 23 3.66 6.50 -9.93
CA VAL A 23 2.59 6.06 -9.03
C VAL A 23 2.75 4.58 -8.77
N PHE A 24 2.61 4.16 -7.52
CA PHE A 24 2.52 2.75 -7.20
C PHE A 24 1.45 2.46 -6.15
N ALA A 25 0.79 1.32 -6.32
CA ALA A 25 -0.18 0.82 -5.36
C ALA A 25 0.32 -0.49 -4.74
N VAL A 26 0.18 -0.59 -3.42
CA VAL A 26 0.53 -1.76 -2.62
C VAL A 26 -0.74 -2.41 -2.11
N SER A 27 -0.89 -3.70 -2.35
CA SER A 27 -1.94 -4.50 -1.71
C SER A 27 -1.41 -5.36 -0.60
N PHE A 28 -2.27 -5.65 0.36
CA PHE A 28 -1.91 -6.36 1.58
C PHE A 28 -2.65 -7.68 1.67
N ARG A 29 -2.14 -8.58 2.51
CA ARG A 29 -2.68 -9.92 2.68
C ARG A 29 -4.05 -9.94 3.36
N LEU A 30 -4.24 -9.14 4.39
CA LEU A 30 -5.33 -9.33 5.34
C LEU A 30 -6.53 -8.40 5.12
N PHE A 31 -6.36 -7.30 4.39
CA PHE A 31 -7.42 -6.32 4.17
C PHE A 31 -7.43 -5.84 2.71
N PRO A 32 -8.61 -5.45 2.18
CA PRO A 32 -8.79 -5.16 0.77
C PRO A 32 -8.25 -3.80 0.32
N GLU A 33 -8.13 -2.84 1.23
CA GLU A 33 -7.64 -1.50 0.93
C GLU A 33 -6.17 -1.50 0.49
N ARG A 34 -5.79 -0.47 -0.26
CA ARG A 34 -4.47 -0.36 -0.87
C ARG A 34 -3.79 0.91 -0.42
N LEU A 35 -2.50 0.83 -0.19
CA LEU A 35 -1.66 2.02 -0.07
C LEU A 35 -1.34 2.51 -1.48
N LEU A 36 -1.74 3.72 -1.80
CA LEU A 36 -1.42 4.41 -3.04
C LEU A 36 -0.39 5.50 -2.75
N ILE A 37 0.73 5.44 -3.46
CA ILE A 37 1.76 6.46 -3.45
C ILE A 37 1.80 7.10 -4.85
N ASP A 38 1.54 8.40 -4.93
CA ASP A 38 1.76 9.20 -6.13
C ASP A 38 2.92 10.16 -5.86
N THR A 39 4.07 9.88 -6.45
CA THR A 39 5.29 10.68 -6.26
C THR A 39 5.32 11.92 -7.14
N ARG A 40 4.38 12.06 -8.08
CA ARG A 40 4.31 13.21 -8.97
C ARG A 40 3.87 14.44 -8.19
N HIS A 41 4.49 15.56 -8.50
CA HIS A 41 4.22 16.84 -7.88
C HIS A 41 4.55 17.98 -8.84
N ASP A 42 4.00 19.16 -8.57
CA ASP A 42 4.32 20.40 -9.28
C ASP A 42 4.34 21.57 -8.30
N GLY A 43 4.25 22.82 -8.78
CA GLY A 43 4.22 24.00 -7.92
C GLY A 43 2.93 24.15 -7.08
N ARG A 44 1.95 23.26 -7.24
CA ARG A 44 0.62 23.31 -6.60
C ARG A 44 0.28 22.00 -5.91
N GLU A 45 0.49 20.87 -6.57
CA GLU A 45 0.21 19.53 -6.06
C GLU A 45 1.43 18.94 -5.37
N ILE A 46 1.23 18.38 -4.18
CA ILE A 46 2.24 17.65 -3.41
C ILE A 46 2.12 16.15 -3.67
N PRO A 47 3.16 15.32 -3.45
CA PRO A 47 3.04 13.87 -3.49
C PRO A 47 1.92 13.37 -2.59
N MET A 48 1.27 12.29 -3.01
CA MET A 48 0.14 11.70 -2.29
C MET A 48 0.57 10.39 -1.64
N VAL A 49 0.19 10.23 -0.38
CA VAL A 49 0.24 8.97 0.36
C VAL A 49 -1.16 8.74 0.90
N ALA A 50 -1.88 7.78 0.33
CA ALA A 50 -3.29 7.57 0.64
C ALA A 50 -3.62 6.09 0.76
N ILE A 51 -4.52 5.75 1.68
CA ILE A 51 -5.15 4.43 1.73
C ILE A 51 -6.49 4.53 1.00
N VAL A 52 -6.68 3.69 0.00
CA VAL A 52 -7.82 3.76 -0.92
C VAL A 52 -8.53 2.42 -1.02
N ASP A 53 -9.82 2.46 -1.33
CA ASP A 53 -10.59 1.27 -1.66
C ASP A 53 -10.03 0.60 -2.93
N PRO A 54 -10.11 -0.74 -3.02
CA PRO A 54 -9.63 -1.44 -4.21
C PRO A 54 -10.52 -1.12 -5.40
N VAL A 55 -9.90 -0.62 -6.46
CA VAL A 55 -10.50 -0.61 -7.79
C VAL A 55 -10.14 -1.91 -8.53
N THR A 56 -11.08 -2.38 -9.35
CA THR A 56 -11.04 -3.73 -9.92
C THR A 56 -10.30 -3.82 -11.25
N SER A 57 -10.17 -2.69 -11.96
CA SER A 57 -9.52 -2.64 -13.27
C SER A 57 -8.41 -1.60 -13.38
N VAL A 58 -7.51 -1.78 -14.36
CA VAL A 58 -6.49 -0.80 -14.73
C VAL A 58 -7.15 0.53 -15.13
N GLN A 59 -8.24 0.47 -15.88
CA GLN A 59 -8.98 1.62 -16.36
C GLN A 59 -9.59 2.41 -15.20
N GLU A 60 -10.18 1.72 -14.21
CA GLU A 60 -10.69 2.36 -13.00
C GLU A 60 -9.58 3.04 -12.19
N ARG A 61 -8.37 2.47 -12.12
CA ARG A 61 -7.21 3.13 -11.49
C ARG A 61 -6.87 4.45 -12.16
N PHE A 62 -6.72 4.45 -13.48
CA PHE A 62 -6.42 5.67 -14.23
C PHE A 62 -7.55 6.69 -14.17
N PHE A 63 -8.80 6.23 -14.21
CA PHE A 63 -9.96 7.10 -14.05
C PHE A 63 -9.98 7.74 -12.67
N TRP A 64 -9.84 6.95 -11.60
CA TRP A 64 -9.78 7.45 -10.22
C TRP A 64 -8.66 8.47 -10.07
N LEU A 65 -7.46 8.18 -10.58
CA LEU A 65 -6.33 9.09 -10.51
C LEU A 65 -6.56 10.38 -11.30
N GLY A 66 -7.20 10.30 -12.47
CA GLY A 66 -7.59 11.47 -13.25
C GLY A 66 -8.61 12.36 -12.54
N GLN A 67 -9.51 11.79 -11.75
CA GLN A 67 -10.47 12.55 -10.92
C GLN A 67 -9.79 13.24 -9.73
N HIS A 68 -8.81 12.58 -9.10
CA HIS A 68 -8.18 13.08 -7.88
C HIS A 68 -6.93 13.95 -8.13
N ARG A 69 -6.26 13.76 -9.28
CA ARG A 69 -4.99 14.42 -9.64
C ARG A 69 -5.00 14.96 -11.08
N PRO A 70 -6.05 15.70 -11.51
CA PRO A 70 -6.24 16.09 -12.92
C PRO A 70 -5.11 17.00 -13.46
N SER A 71 -4.50 17.82 -12.61
CA SER A 71 -3.44 18.77 -12.95
C SER A 71 -2.12 18.11 -13.35
N LEU A 72 -1.84 16.90 -12.87
CA LEU A 72 -0.57 16.19 -13.09
C LEU A 72 -0.57 15.30 -14.34
N GLY A 73 -1.68 15.24 -15.07
CA GLY A 73 -1.85 14.38 -16.23
C GLY A 73 -1.81 12.88 -15.88
N MET A 74 -1.56 12.04 -16.88
CA MET A 74 -1.44 10.58 -16.69
C MET A 74 -0.01 10.20 -16.28
N PRO A 75 0.18 9.28 -15.33
CA PRO A 75 1.52 8.80 -14.98
C PRO A 75 2.10 7.98 -16.13
N LYS A 76 3.41 8.11 -16.35
CA LYS A 76 4.14 7.31 -17.33
C LYS A 76 4.45 5.92 -16.79
N ASN A 77 4.71 5.82 -15.49
CA ASN A 77 5.03 4.57 -14.82
C ASN A 77 4.08 4.33 -13.63
N PHE A 78 3.02 3.56 -13.86
CA PHE A 78 2.11 3.09 -12.82
C PHE A 78 2.45 1.64 -12.48
N MET A 79 2.94 1.41 -11.26
CA MET A 79 3.30 0.07 -10.77
C MET A 79 2.32 -0.46 -9.74
N PHE A 80 2.22 -1.77 -9.65
CA PHE A 80 1.41 -2.44 -8.64
C PHE A 80 2.18 -3.63 -8.09
N PHE A 81 2.21 -3.77 -6.77
CA PHE A 81 2.76 -4.96 -6.15
C PHE A 81 1.94 -5.39 -4.93
N TYR A 82 2.12 -6.66 -4.57
CA TYR A 82 1.50 -7.25 -3.40
C TYR A 82 2.55 -7.43 -2.30
N TRP A 83 2.24 -6.94 -1.10
CA TRP A 83 3.03 -7.14 0.10
C TRP A 83 2.50 -8.35 0.88
N PRO A 84 3.23 -9.48 0.90
CA PRO A 84 2.75 -10.72 1.49
C PRO A 84 3.02 -10.82 2.99
N HIS A 85 3.79 -9.90 3.57
CA HIS A 85 4.22 -9.93 4.96
C HIS A 85 3.41 -8.96 5.83
N SER A 86 3.72 -8.92 7.12
CA SER A 86 3.07 -7.97 8.03
C SER A 86 3.43 -6.52 7.70
N ILE A 87 2.59 -5.58 8.14
CA ILE A 87 2.91 -4.15 8.08
C ILE A 87 4.10 -3.84 8.97
N GLY A 88 4.27 -4.54 10.09
CA GLY A 88 5.48 -4.45 10.91
C GLY A 88 6.75 -4.75 10.10
N TYR A 89 6.74 -5.84 9.31
CA TYR A 89 7.88 -6.19 8.46
C TYR A 89 8.11 -5.20 7.31
N LEU A 90 7.07 -4.49 6.84
CA LEU A 90 7.23 -3.39 5.86
C LEU A 90 8.12 -2.28 6.41
N GLY A 91 8.01 -2.00 7.71
CA GLY A 91 8.90 -1.08 8.44
C GLY A 91 10.30 -1.66 8.60
N GLU A 92 10.41 -2.87 9.16
CA GLU A 92 11.70 -3.52 9.49
C GLU A 92 12.56 -3.82 8.26
N SER A 93 11.95 -4.16 7.12
CA SER A 93 12.65 -4.45 5.86
C SER A 93 13.28 -3.22 5.20
N GLY A 94 12.99 -2.01 5.68
CA GLY A 94 13.50 -0.75 5.12
C GLY A 94 12.74 -0.25 3.87
N VAL A 95 11.79 -1.02 3.35
CA VAL A 95 10.94 -0.58 2.22
C VAL A 95 10.18 0.69 2.59
N TRP A 96 9.57 0.72 3.78
CA TRP A 96 8.85 1.90 4.25
C TRP A 96 9.75 3.14 4.36
N ALA A 97 10.97 2.99 4.88
CA ALA A 97 11.93 4.08 4.96
C ALA A 97 12.25 4.67 3.58
N LYS A 98 12.43 3.82 2.56
CA LYS A 98 12.64 4.27 1.17
C LYS A 98 11.43 4.99 0.59
N ILE A 99 10.22 4.59 0.96
CA ILE A 99 8.99 5.30 0.58
C ILE A 99 8.97 6.68 1.23
N ILE A 100 9.28 6.79 2.53
CA ILE A 100 9.38 8.09 3.22
C ILE A 100 10.41 8.96 2.51
N ASP A 101 11.64 8.48 2.32
CA ASP A 101 12.72 9.24 1.67
C ASP A 101 12.30 9.74 0.29
N ARG A 102 11.59 8.90 -0.48
CA ARG A 102 11.08 9.24 -1.81
C ARG A 102 10.04 10.35 -1.75
N VAL A 103 9.11 10.28 -0.80
CA VAL A 103 8.02 11.26 -0.65
C VAL A 103 8.56 12.57 -0.07
N THR A 104 9.39 12.53 0.97
CA THR A 104 9.93 13.73 1.63
C THR A 104 11.03 14.41 0.82
N GLY A 105 11.76 13.67 -0.02
CA GLY A 105 12.81 14.21 -0.89
C GLY A 105 12.33 15.25 -1.91
N SER A 106 11.01 15.34 -2.12
CA SER A 106 10.37 16.38 -2.93
C SER A 106 10.36 17.78 -2.27
N GLY A 107 10.62 17.86 -0.96
CA GLY A 107 10.75 19.13 -0.23
C GLY A 107 9.46 19.71 0.35
N PHE A 108 8.34 18.98 0.31
CA PHE A 108 7.07 19.46 0.86
C PHE A 108 6.97 19.25 2.38
N SER A 109 6.54 20.29 3.09
CA SER A 109 6.26 20.25 4.53
C SER A 109 5.07 19.31 4.83
N GLY A 110 5.20 18.50 5.88
CA GLY A 110 4.13 17.59 6.32
C GLY A 110 4.15 16.21 5.65
N ALA A 111 4.95 16.02 4.59
CA ALA A 111 5.08 14.73 3.90
C ALA A 111 5.44 13.56 4.85
N GLY A 112 6.36 13.80 5.80
CA GLY A 112 6.73 12.80 6.81
C GLY A 112 5.57 12.45 7.76
N GLU A 113 4.81 13.44 8.21
CA GLU A 113 3.64 13.23 9.07
C GLU A 113 2.56 12.44 8.36
N THR A 114 2.27 12.76 7.10
CA THR A 114 1.32 11.98 6.27
C THR A 114 1.78 10.53 6.10
N CYS A 115 3.07 10.29 5.89
CA CYS A 115 3.61 8.94 5.88
C CYS A 115 3.37 8.24 7.22
N GLU A 116 3.75 8.84 8.34
CA GLU A 116 3.57 8.24 9.66
C GLU A 116 2.10 7.92 9.97
N GLU A 117 1.17 8.81 9.62
CA GLU A 117 -0.27 8.58 9.73
C GLU A 117 -0.73 7.39 8.90
N ALA A 118 -0.28 7.30 7.65
CA ALA A 118 -0.59 6.17 6.78
C ALA A 118 -0.06 4.85 7.35
N LEU A 119 1.17 4.81 7.87
CA LEU A 119 1.71 3.61 8.50
C LEU A 119 0.89 3.20 9.73
N ARG A 120 0.51 4.16 10.58
CA ARG A 120 -0.34 3.90 11.75
C ARG A 120 -1.69 3.32 11.35
N ASP A 121 -2.33 3.86 10.31
CA ASP A 121 -3.62 3.34 9.82
C ASP A 121 -3.46 1.93 9.22
N LEU A 122 -2.40 1.66 8.44
CA LEU A 122 -2.12 0.32 7.92
C LEU A 122 -1.94 -0.72 9.05
N VAL A 123 -1.22 -0.37 10.12
CA VAL A 123 -1.06 -1.25 11.30
C VAL A 123 -2.40 -1.51 11.98
N ALA A 124 -3.24 -0.47 12.14
CA ALA A 124 -4.55 -0.62 12.74
C ALA A 124 -5.48 -1.54 11.92
N ARG A 125 -5.42 -1.44 10.58
CA ARG A 125 -6.18 -2.31 9.66
C ARG A 125 -5.72 -3.75 9.70
N GLU A 126 -4.40 -3.99 9.73
CA GLU A 126 -3.83 -5.33 9.90
C GLU A 126 -4.29 -5.97 11.22
N HIS A 127 -4.27 -5.20 12.31
CA HIS A 127 -4.72 -5.68 13.61
C HIS A 127 -6.21 -6.01 13.61
N LYS A 128 -7.05 -5.12 13.07
CA LYS A 128 -8.50 -5.34 12.94
C LYS A 128 -8.80 -6.60 12.11
N ALA A 129 -8.21 -6.74 10.94
CA ALA A 129 -8.41 -7.90 10.08
C ALA A 129 -7.99 -9.21 10.76
N THR A 130 -6.90 -9.18 11.54
CA THR A 130 -6.44 -10.32 12.34
C THR A 130 -7.48 -10.71 13.40
N LEU A 131 -8.04 -9.74 14.13
CA LEU A 131 -9.08 -10.01 15.12
C LEU A 131 -10.35 -10.58 14.46
N GLU A 132 -10.78 -10.04 13.33
CA GLU A 132 -11.93 -10.55 12.58
C GLU A 132 -11.73 -11.99 12.11
N ALA A 133 -10.50 -12.36 11.70
CA ALA A 133 -10.14 -13.72 11.36
C ALA A 133 -10.20 -14.67 12.57
N ILE A 134 -9.73 -14.23 13.74
CA ILE A 134 -9.81 -15.01 14.98
C ILE A 134 -11.27 -15.21 15.42
N HIS A 135 -12.11 -14.18 15.33
CA HIS A 135 -13.51 -14.25 15.73
C HIS A 135 -14.41 -14.98 14.71
N GLY A 136 -13.93 -15.22 13.49
CA GLY A 136 -14.70 -15.91 12.45
C GLY A 136 -15.85 -15.10 11.86
N ALA A 137 -15.92 -13.79 12.11
CA ALA A 137 -17.05 -12.96 11.67
C ALA A 137 -17.12 -12.80 10.14
N GLN A 138 -15.96 -12.78 9.47
CA GLN A 138 -15.81 -12.64 8.01
C GLN A 138 -14.98 -13.77 7.39
N TYR A 139 -14.64 -14.79 8.19
CA TYR A 139 -13.75 -15.88 7.79
C TYR A 139 -14.37 -17.23 8.13
N GLN A 140 -14.17 -18.21 7.24
CA GLN A 140 -14.58 -19.58 7.53
C GLN A 140 -13.67 -20.17 8.62
N THR A 141 -14.24 -20.45 9.79
CA THR A 141 -13.51 -21.09 10.88
C THR A 141 -13.31 -22.58 10.60
N LEU A 142 -12.06 -23.06 10.55
CA LEU A 142 -11.75 -24.50 10.40
C LEU A 142 -12.05 -25.29 11.69
N TRP A 143 -11.90 -24.65 12.86
CA TRP A 143 -12.23 -25.22 14.15
C TRP A 143 -13.34 -24.38 14.79
N SER A 144 -14.56 -24.92 14.83
CA SER A 144 -15.65 -24.29 15.57
C SER A 144 -15.48 -24.58 17.06
N ALA A 145 -15.68 -23.60 17.93
CA ALA A 145 -15.62 -23.77 19.39
C ALA A 145 -16.78 -24.61 19.97
N ARG A 146 -17.46 -25.43 19.16
CA ARG A 146 -18.70 -26.10 19.53
C ARG A 146 -18.76 -27.54 19.02
N GLU A 147 -18.16 -28.44 19.80
CA GLU A 147 -18.78 -29.74 20.12
C GLU A 147 -19.09 -29.72 21.61
N ALA A 148 -20.35 -29.46 21.94
CA ALA A 148 -20.96 -29.72 23.25
C ALA A 148 -22.44 -30.07 23.01
#